data_AF-A0A927IW95-F1
#
_entry.id   AF-A0A927IW95-F1
#
_cell.length_a   1.000
_cell.length_b   1.000
_cell.length_c   1.000
_cell.angle_alpha   90.00
_cell.angle_beta   90.00
_cell.angle_gamma   90.00
#
_symmetry.space_group_name_H-M   'P 1'
#
loop_
_entity.id
_entity.type
_entity.pdbx_description
1 polymer ?
#
loop_
_entity_poly.entity_id
_entity_poly.type
_entity_poly.pdbx_seq_one_letter_code
_entity_poly.pdbx_strand_id
1 'polypeptide(L)'
;MQLIKDGLLTIPLFHGTSTLFLDEILTKGLGAVDPIKKYGTMETLEKLIHKGFEYIEYLPKNIPGVISGHIYLNHCKIYVNQPSGNFNYRYGSVYLSPSKITAVKYSRNKYGSEHISNTINLYLYLKEYSVPVELDNDFLNHIKNRSYQPVVIMASGIQVPWLKPERKNKTIDSQFEWIQSLDMEEFDVMTQQTNFELCHPQIITPEHLTVLSEKEYNNIRDKYRGAFFR
;
A
#
# COMPACT_ATOMS: atom_id res chain seq x y z
N MET A 1 4.58 -25.55 12.85
CA MET A 1 4.94 -25.54 11.41
C MET A 1 6.37 -25.05 11.26
N GLN A 2 7.22 -25.68 10.44
CA GLN A 2 8.55 -25.12 10.14
C GLN A 2 8.41 -23.94 9.16
N LEU A 3 8.56 -22.70 9.64
CA LEU A 3 8.37 -21.48 8.83
C LEU A 3 9.57 -21.18 7.91
N ILE A 4 10.76 -21.64 8.29
CA ILE A 4 12.01 -21.34 7.58
C ILE A 4 12.71 -22.65 7.23
N LYS A 5 13.04 -22.82 5.95
CA LYS A 5 13.81 -23.96 5.44
C LYS A 5 14.84 -23.44 4.45
N ASP A 6 16.11 -23.78 4.66
CA ASP A 6 17.23 -23.39 3.79
C ASP A 6 17.32 -21.86 3.56
N GLY A 7 16.98 -21.06 4.59
CA GLY A 7 16.96 -19.59 4.53
C GLY A 7 15.74 -18.97 3.83
N LEU A 8 14.82 -19.80 3.34
CA LEU A 8 13.59 -19.38 2.65
C LEU A 8 12.38 -19.51 3.57
N LEU A 9 11.42 -18.60 3.40
CA LEU A 9 10.08 -18.77 3.97
C LEU A 9 9.36 -19.94 3.28
N THR A 10 8.78 -20.83 4.09
CA THR A 10 7.98 -21.97 3.62
C THR A 10 6.54 -21.61 3.34
N ILE A 11 6.07 -20.46 3.84
CA ILE A 11 4.76 -19.89 3.52
C ILE A 11 4.90 -18.82 2.43
N PRO A 12 3.90 -18.65 1.56
CA PRO A 12 3.85 -17.51 0.68
C PRO A 12 3.51 -16.23 1.46
N LEU A 13 3.93 -15.10 0.93
CA LEU A 13 3.42 -13.78 1.32
C LEU A 13 2.62 -13.16 0.17
N PHE A 14 1.74 -12.23 0.50
CA PHE A 14 0.78 -11.64 -0.43
C PHE A 14 0.93 -10.11 -0.47
N HIS A 15 0.86 -9.55 -1.67
CA HIS A 15 0.88 -8.12 -1.92
C HIS A 15 -0.41 -7.68 -2.63
N GLY A 16 -1.17 -6.79 -2.00
CA GLY A 16 -2.34 -6.17 -2.60
C GLY A 16 -1.96 -4.95 -3.43
N THR A 17 -2.36 -4.94 -4.71
CA THR A 17 -2.08 -3.85 -5.65
C THR A 17 -3.23 -3.70 -6.65
N SER A 18 -2.99 -3.01 -7.78
CA SER A 18 -3.94 -2.90 -8.88
C SER A 18 -3.31 -3.26 -10.23
N THR A 19 -4.13 -3.46 -11.25
CA THR A 19 -3.66 -3.70 -12.62
C THR A 19 -2.79 -2.56 -13.18
N LEU A 20 -2.78 -1.37 -12.56
CA LEU A 20 -1.87 -0.28 -12.93
C LEU A 20 -0.40 -0.69 -12.89
N PHE A 21 0.00 -1.55 -11.95
CA PHE A 21 1.40 -1.95 -11.77
C PHE A 21 1.67 -3.40 -12.17
N LEU A 22 0.65 -4.13 -12.60
CA LEU A 22 0.74 -5.57 -12.81
C LEU A 22 1.80 -5.94 -13.86
N ASP A 23 1.77 -5.28 -15.02
CA ASP A 23 2.70 -5.57 -16.10
C ASP A 23 4.16 -5.33 -15.68
N GLU A 24 4.44 -4.24 -14.96
CA GLU A 24 5.80 -3.97 -14.47
C GLU A 24 6.24 -5.00 -13.44
N ILE A 25 5.36 -5.43 -12.54
CA ILE A 25 5.67 -6.44 -11.54
C ILE A 25 5.95 -7.81 -12.19
N LEU A 26 5.15 -8.21 -13.18
CA LEU A 26 5.32 -9.50 -13.87
C LEU A 26 6.50 -9.53 -14.82
N THR A 27 6.96 -8.37 -15.30
CA THR A 27 8.10 -8.31 -16.22
C THR A 27 9.43 -8.02 -15.52
N LYS A 28 9.44 -7.23 -14.45
CA LYS A 28 10.66 -6.78 -13.76
C LYS A 28 10.83 -7.36 -12.36
N GLY A 29 9.76 -7.93 -11.79
CA GLY A 29 9.72 -8.39 -10.41
C GLY A 29 9.13 -7.34 -9.45
N LEU A 30 8.67 -7.83 -8.31
CA LEU A 30 8.09 -7.01 -7.25
C LEU A 30 9.21 -6.32 -6.46
N GLY A 31 9.17 -4.99 -6.37
CA GLY A 31 10.21 -4.16 -5.75
C GLY A 31 11.23 -3.59 -6.74
N ALA A 32 11.16 -3.97 -8.02
CA ALA A 32 12.07 -3.48 -9.06
C ALA A 32 11.87 -2.00 -9.41
N VAL A 33 10.65 -1.49 -9.24
CA VAL A 33 10.27 -0.12 -9.56
C VAL A 33 9.63 0.53 -8.35
N ASP A 34 10.16 1.67 -7.94
CA ASP A 34 9.50 2.59 -7.01
C ASP A 34 8.64 3.58 -7.82
N PRO A 35 7.29 3.45 -7.83
CA PRO A 35 6.45 4.32 -8.64
C PRO A 35 6.47 5.77 -8.16
N ILE A 36 6.76 6.03 -6.89
CA ILE A 36 6.83 7.40 -6.36
C ILE A 36 8.03 8.10 -6.96
N LYS A 37 9.20 7.44 -6.95
CA LYS A 37 10.42 7.97 -7.56
C LYS A 37 10.33 8.03 -9.08
N LYS A 38 9.85 6.95 -9.72
CA LYS A 38 9.77 6.86 -11.19
C LYS A 38 8.92 7.98 -11.79
N TYR A 39 7.79 8.31 -11.15
CA TYR A 39 6.83 9.28 -11.69
C TYR A 39 6.85 10.63 -10.96
N GLY A 40 7.78 10.86 -10.03
CA GLY A 40 7.92 12.14 -9.33
C GLY A 40 6.66 12.57 -8.55
N THR A 41 5.86 11.62 -8.07
CA THR A 41 4.53 11.96 -7.51
C THR A 41 4.60 12.64 -6.15
N MET A 42 5.76 12.61 -5.47
CA MET A 42 5.96 13.31 -4.20
C MET A 42 5.96 14.83 -4.40
N GLU A 43 6.69 15.32 -5.41
CA GLU A 43 6.77 16.74 -5.74
C GLU A 43 5.39 17.31 -6.11
N THR A 44 4.58 16.53 -6.82
CA THR A 44 3.19 16.93 -7.14
C THR A 44 2.34 17.04 -5.87
N LEU A 45 2.44 16.10 -4.94
CA LEU A 45 1.72 16.14 -3.67
C LEU A 45 2.12 17.38 -2.85
N GLU A 46 3.41 17.67 -2.77
CA GLU A 46 3.96 18.85 -2.09
C GLU A 46 3.39 20.16 -2.63
N LYS A 47 3.40 20.33 -3.97
CA LYS A 47 2.83 21.49 -4.66
C LYS A 47 1.34 21.66 -4.33
N LEU A 48 0.57 20.57 -4.36
CA LEU A 48 -0.87 20.60 -4.05
C LEU A 48 -1.13 20.98 -2.59
N ILE A 49 -0.35 20.44 -1.65
CA ILE A 49 -0.46 20.79 -0.23
C ILE A 49 -0.19 22.28 -0.02
N HIS A 50 0.88 22.80 -0.63
CA HIS A 50 1.23 24.22 -0.53
C HIS A 50 0.08 25.10 -1.03
N LYS A 51 -0.45 24.81 -2.22
CA LYS A 51 -1.61 25.53 -2.78
C LYS A 51 -2.86 25.38 -1.92
N GLY A 52 -3.12 24.22 -1.34
CA GLY A 52 -4.23 24.05 -0.41
C GLY A 52 -4.13 24.96 0.82
N PHE A 53 -2.92 25.15 1.37
CA PHE A 53 -2.71 26.06 2.50
C PHE A 53 -2.81 27.54 2.10
N GLU A 54 -2.39 27.92 0.89
CA GLU A 54 -2.60 29.29 0.37
C GLU A 54 -4.09 29.66 0.33
N TYR A 55 -4.96 28.70 0.01
CA TYR A 55 -6.41 28.90 -0.14
C TYR A 55 -7.23 28.34 1.04
N ILE A 56 -6.59 28.15 2.19
CA ILE A 56 -7.19 27.44 3.33
C ILE A 56 -8.49 28.08 3.84
N GLU A 57 -8.66 29.38 3.63
CA GLU A 57 -9.87 30.11 4.05
C GLU A 57 -11.11 29.74 3.25
N TYR A 58 -10.94 29.26 2.02
CA TYR A 58 -12.00 28.82 1.10
C TYR A 58 -12.35 27.35 1.27
N LEU A 59 -11.53 26.59 2.00
CA LEU A 59 -11.78 25.19 2.27
C LEU A 59 -12.75 25.00 3.45
N PRO A 60 -13.52 23.90 3.49
CA PRO A 60 -14.43 23.57 4.58
C PRO A 60 -13.83 23.74 5.97
N LYS A 61 -14.56 24.48 6.83
CA LYS A 61 -14.26 24.64 8.26
C LYS A 61 -15.35 23.97 9.08
N ASN A 62 -15.00 22.93 9.83
CA ASN A 62 -15.85 22.30 10.85
C ASN A 62 -17.30 22.04 10.42
N ILE A 63 -17.51 21.57 9.18
CA ILE A 63 -18.82 21.19 8.67
C ILE A 63 -19.11 19.75 9.10
N PRO A 64 -20.25 19.46 9.78
CA PRO A 64 -20.60 18.10 10.15
C PRO A 64 -20.62 17.17 8.93
N GLY A 65 -19.90 16.05 9.01
CA GLY A 65 -19.82 15.06 7.93
C GLY A 65 -18.81 15.38 6.81
N VAL A 66 -18.14 16.55 6.85
CA VAL A 66 -17.10 16.92 5.88
C VAL A 66 -15.77 17.09 6.62
N ILE A 67 -14.72 16.47 6.10
CA ILE A 67 -13.37 16.65 6.63
C ILE A 67 -12.95 18.12 6.46
N SER A 68 -12.47 18.76 7.52
CA SER A 68 -12.00 20.14 7.41
C SER A 68 -10.77 20.19 6.50
N GLY A 69 -10.63 21.26 5.72
CA GLY A 69 -9.48 21.45 4.83
C GLY A 69 -8.16 21.39 5.58
N HIS A 70 -8.12 21.96 6.79
CA HIS A 70 -6.96 21.87 7.67
C HIS A 70 -6.61 20.44 8.04
N ILE A 71 -7.58 19.62 8.45
CA ILE A 71 -7.33 18.22 8.82
C ILE A 71 -6.84 17.45 7.60
N TYR A 72 -7.47 17.62 6.44
CA TYR A 72 -7.12 16.87 5.25
C TYR A 72 -5.73 17.25 4.70
N LEU A 73 -5.39 18.53 4.67
CA LEU A 73 -4.07 18.99 4.27
C LEU A 73 -2.98 18.59 5.26
N ASN A 74 -3.24 18.67 6.57
CA ASN A 74 -2.30 18.19 7.58
C ASN A 74 -2.09 16.68 7.48
N HIS A 75 -3.15 15.91 7.21
CA HIS A 75 -3.04 14.49 6.91
C HIS A 75 -2.11 14.26 5.71
N CYS A 76 -2.33 14.93 4.58
CA CYS A 76 -1.46 14.84 3.39
C CYS A 76 -0.02 15.29 3.69
N LYS A 77 0.17 16.33 4.51
CA LYS A 77 1.47 16.86 4.94
C LYS A 77 2.28 15.85 5.76
N ILE A 78 1.62 14.93 6.47
CA ILE A 78 2.30 13.82 7.15
C ILE A 78 2.95 12.88 6.12
N TYR A 79 2.38 12.67 4.93
CA TYR A 79 2.96 11.80 3.89
C TYR A 79 4.29 12.35 3.36
N VAL A 80 4.36 13.67 3.19
CA VAL A 80 5.55 14.37 2.69
C VAL A 80 6.66 14.46 3.74
N ASN A 81 6.33 14.84 4.97
CA ASN A 81 7.32 15.25 5.98
C ASN A 81 7.82 14.11 6.88
N GLN A 82 7.71 12.84 6.48
CA GLN A 82 8.14 11.71 7.30
C GLN A 82 9.49 11.13 6.83
N PRO A 83 10.63 11.64 7.34
CA PRO A 83 11.85 10.85 7.43
C PRO A 83 11.72 9.97 8.68
N SER A 84 11.13 8.79 8.57
CA SER A 84 11.24 7.74 9.60
C SER A 84 10.70 8.07 11.03
N GLY A 85 9.55 8.74 11.18
CA GLY A 85 8.91 8.97 12.49
C GLY A 85 8.19 7.76 13.11
N ASN A 86 7.57 7.96 14.28
CA ASN A 86 6.83 6.96 15.09
C ASN A 86 5.48 6.50 14.50
N PHE A 87 5.02 7.14 13.41
CA PHE A 87 3.87 6.69 12.65
C PHE A 87 4.40 5.85 11.46
N ASN A 88 3.95 4.60 11.32
CA ASN A 88 4.48 3.58 10.38
C ASN A 88 4.14 3.84 8.89
N TYR A 89 4.10 5.09 8.49
CA TYR A 89 3.76 5.50 7.13
C TYR A 89 5.04 5.54 6.27
N ARG A 90 5.60 4.37 5.92
CA ARG A 90 6.77 4.30 5.01
C ARG A 90 6.26 4.14 3.58
N TYR A 91 6.12 5.25 2.88
CA TYR A 91 5.73 5.25 1.48
C TYR A 91 6.96 5.04 0.60
N GLY A 92 6.86 4.14 -0.38
CA GLY A 92 7.96 3.79 -1.30
C GLY A 92 8.56 2.39 -1.09
N SER A 93 8.11 1.65 -0.08
CA SER A 93 8.52 0.26 0.12
C SER A 93 7.44 -0.73 -0.32
N VAL A 94 7.86 -1.94 -0.69
CA VAL A 94 6.94 -3.04 -0.95
C VAL A 94 6.59 -3.72 0.37
N TYR A 95 5.28 -3.85 0.62
CA TYR A 95 4.76 -4.56 1.78
C TYR A 95 4.14 -5.90 1.39
N LEU A 96 4.44 -6.91 2.19
CA LEU A 96 4.04 -8.30 2.00
C LEU A 96 3.35 -8.78 3.27
N SER A 97 2.18 -9.39 3.12
CA SER A 97 1.40 -9.90 4.24
C SER A 97 1.33 -11.43 4.19
N PRO A 98 1.52 -12.16 5.29
CA PRO A 98 1.14 -13.57 5.37
C PRO A 98 -0.39 -13.75 5.27
N SER A 99 -1.17 -12.69 5.52
CA SER A 99 -2.63 -12.71 5.47
C SER A 99 -3.16 -12.35 4.07
N LYS A 100 -3.92 -13.27 3.49
CA LYS A 100 -4.70 -13.05 2.26
C LYS A 100 -5.78 -11.99 2.47
N ILE A 101 -6.40 -11.97 3.65
CA ILE A 101 -7.41 -10.95 4.02
C ILE A 101 -6.80 -9.56 3.92
N THR A 102 -5.64 -9.35 4.52
CA THR A 102 -4.95 -8.06 4.48
C THR A 102 -4.55 -7.67 3.06
N ALA A 103 -4.03 -8.60 2.26
CA ALA A 103 -3.69 -8.32 0.87
C ALA A 103 -4.93 -7.93 0.02
N VAL A 104 -6.06 -8.62 0.18
CA VAL A 104 -7.33 -8.25 -0.48
C VAL A 104 -7.84 -6.91 0.02
N LYS A 105 -7.68 -6.58 1.30
CA LYS A 105 -8.02 -5.24 1.83
C LYS A 105 -7.20 -4.16 1.13
N TYR A 106 -5.89 -4.36 1.00
CA TYR A 106 -4.97 -3.39 0.41
C TYR A 106 -5.17 -3.22 -1.10
N SER A 107 -5.54 -4.28 -1.84
CA SER A 107 -5.81 -4.17 -3.28
C SER A 107 -7.05 -3.32 -3.60
N ARG A 108 -7.90 -2.99 -2.61
CA ARG A 108 -9.05 -2.08 -2.80
C ARG A 108 -8.65 -0.64 -3.07
N ASN A 109 -7.40 -0.28 -2.80
CA ASN A 109 -6.87 1.00 -3.23
C ASN A 109 -6.93 1.07 -4.76
N LYS A 110 -7.72 2.01 -5.31
CA LYS A 110 -7.99 2.14 -6.76
C LYS A 110 -6.71 2.13 -7.60
N TYR A 111 -5.63 2.74 -7.11
CA TYR A 111 -4.39 2.86 -7.85
C TYR A 111 -3.31 1.90 -7.36
N GLY A 112 -3.59 1.01 -6.41
CA GLY A 112 -2.60 0.11 -5.80
C GLY A 112 -1.49 0.83 -5.04
N SER A 113 -1.63 2.14 -4.78
CA SER A 113 -0.65 2.96 -4.08
C SER A 113 -1.36 4.06 -3.29
N GLU A 114 -1.11 4.07 -1.98
CA GLU A 114 -1.69 5.05 -1.07
C GLU A 114 -1.19 6.46 -1.39
N HIS A 115 0.09 6.63 -1.73
CA HIS A 115 0.67 7.92 -2.13
C HIS A 115 -0.02 8.50 -3.37
N ILE A 116 -0.14 7.69 -4.43
CA ILE A 116 -0.79 8.10 -5.68
C ILE A 116 -2.26 8.43 -5.43
N SER A 117 -2.94 7.62 -4.62
CA SER A 117 -4.34 7.87 -4.24
C SER A 117 -4.52 9.18 -3.51
N ASN A 118 -3.70 9.45 -2.48
CA ASN A 118 -3.78 10.69 -1.72
C ASN A 118 -3.47 11.91 -2.62
N THR A 119 -2.51 11.79 -3.54
CA THR A 119 -2.18 12.86 -4.48
C THR A 119 -3.36 13.21 -5.38
N ILE A 120 -4.00 12.20 -6.00
CA ILE A 120 -5.16 12.42 -6.88
C ILE A 120 -6.37 12.91 -6.08
N ASN A 121 -6.63 12.33 -4.91
CA ASN A 121 -7.76 12.73 -4.07
C ASN A 121 -7.61 14.17 -3.57
N LEU A 122 -6.40 14.59 -3.19
CA LEU A 122 -6.15 15.97 -2.81
C LEU A 122 -6.37 16.92 -3.99
N TYR A 123 -5.89 16.59 -5.18
CA TYR A 123 -6.16 17.38 -6.38
C TYR A 123 -7.66 17.55 -6.63
N LEU A 124 -8.43 16.45 -6.60
CA LEU A 124 -9.88 16.50 -6.82
C LEU A 124 -10.60 17.33 -5.75
N TYR A 125 -10.22 17.15 -4.48
CA TYR A 125 -10.73 17.94 -3.36
C TYR A 125 -10.49 19.44 -3.56
N LEU A 126 -9.25 19.83 -3.93
CA LEU A 126 -8.93 21.24 -4.18
C LEU A 126 -9.71 21.82 -5.37
N LYS A 127 -9.92 21.03 -6.44
CA LYS A 127 -10.76 21.46 -7.58
C LYS A 127 -12.22 21.61 -7.20
N GLU A 128 -12.76 20.74 -6.34
CA GLU A 128 -14.14 20.83 -5.83
C GLU A 128 -14.40 22.17 -5.14
N TYR A 129 -13.42 22.68 -4.41
CA TYR A 129 -13.49 23.99 -3.75
C TYR A 129 -12.89 25.14 -4.57
N SER A 130 -12.82 24.98 -5.90
CA SER A 130 -12.39 26.02 -6.84
C SER A 130 -10.99 26.59 -6.57
N VAL A 131 -10.11 25.85 -5.89
CA VAL A 131 -8.71 26.23 -5.74
C VAL A 131 -8.04 26.13 -7.12
N PRO A 132 -7.29 27.16 -7.56
CA PRO A 132 -6.65 27.17 -8.88
C PRO A 132 -5.39 26.30 -8.89
N VAL A 133 -5.61 24.97 -8.91
CA VAL A 133 -4.56 23.96 -9.03
C VAL A 133 -4.65 23.23 -10.36
N GLU A 134 -3.48 22.88 -10.87
CA GLU A 134 -3.30 21.94 -11.98
C GLU A 134 -2.58 20.70 -11.48
N LEU A 135 -2.91 19.55 -12.08
CA LEU A 135 -2.21 18.32 -11.80
C LEU A 135 -1.00 18.23 -12.74
N ASP A 136 0.07 18.93 -12.39
CA ASP A 136 1.32 19.02 -13.16
C ASP A 136 2.15 17.73 -13.03
N ASN A 137 1.60 16.62 -13.56
CA ASN A 137 2.21 15.30 -13.62
C ASN A 137 1.49 14.44 -14.67
N ASP A 138 2.18 14.11 -15.76
CA ASP A 138 1.60 13.38 -16.90
C ASP A 138 1.06 12.00 -16.51
N PHE A 139 1.78 11.28 -15.65
CA PHE A 139 1.34 9.97 -15.16
C PHE A 139 0.05 10.10 -14.35
N LEU A 140 0.00 11.01 -13.37
CA LEU A 140 -1.20 11.20 -12.55
C LEU A 140 -2.39 11.69 -13.40
N ASN A 141 -2.17 12.57 -14.37
CA ASN A 141 -3.19 13.00 -15.34
C ASN A 141 -3.73 11.85 -16.17
N HIS A 142 -2.85 10.96 -16.61
CA HIS A 142 -3.21 9.81 -17.43
C HIS A 142 -4.07 8.81 -16.65
N ILE A 143 -3.78 8.59 -15.36
CA ILE A 143 -4.43 7.55 -14.57
C ILE A 143 -5.69 8.01 -13.81
N LYS A 144 -5.86 9.31 -13.51
CA LYS A 144 -6.93 9.81 -12.61
C LYS A 144 -8.35 9.39 -13.04
N ASN A 145 -8.60 9.38 -14.34
CA ASN A 145 -9.91 9.06 -14.93
C ASN A 145 -10.00 7.62 -15.44
N ARG A 146 -9.02 6.77 -15.14
CA ARG A 146 -9.03 5.36 -15.53
C ARG A 146 -9.52 4.47 -14.40
N SER A 147 -9.94 3.28 -14.77
CA SER A 147 -10.33 2.21 -13.85
C SER A 147 -9.28 1.12 -13.88
N TYR A 148 -8.89 0.66 -12.69
CA TYR A 148 -7.96 -0.45 -12.50
C TYR A 148 -8.65 -1.51 -11.65
N GLN A 149 -8.34 -2.76 -11.93
CA GLN A 149 -8.88 -3.88 -11.15
C GLN A 149 -7.97 -4.16 -9.95
N PRO A 150 -8.53 -4.53 -8.80
CA PRO A 150 -7.74 -4.98 -7.66
C PRO A 150 -7.02 -6.28 -8.02
N VAL A 151 -5.77 -6.40 -7.60
CA VAL A 151 -4.92 -7.58 -7.84
C VAL A 151 -4.23 -7.98 -6.55
N VAL A 152 -4.13 -9.29 -6.31
CA VAL A 152 -3.28 -9.84 -5.24
C VAL A 152 -2.20 -10.71 -5.87
N ILE A 153 -0.95 -10.41 -5.52
CA ILE A 153 0.23 -11.13 -5.97
C ILE A 153 0.72 -11.99 -4.81
N MET A 154 0.80 -13.29 -5.04
CA MET A 154 1.42 -14.26 -4.15
C MET A 154 2.91 -14.34 -4.50
N ALA A 155 3.76 -14.18 -3.49
CA ALA A 155 5.20 -14.31 -3.58
C ALA A 155 5.65 -15.52 -2.75
N SER A 156 6.44 -16.40 -3.36
CA SER A 156 6.93 -17.65 -2.77
C SER A 156 8.45 -17.70 -2.75
N GLY A 157 9.05 -18.57 -1.94
CA GLY A 157 10.51 -18.73 -1.92
C GLY A 157 11.26 -17.46 -1.51
N ILE A 158 10.69 -16.67 -0.60
CA ILE A 158 11.26 -15.39 -0.19
C ILE A 158 12.40 -15.64 0.80
N GLN A 159 13.57 -15.04 0.54
CA GLN A 159 14.70 -15.12 1.46
C GLN A 159 14.42 -14.31 2.72
N VAL A 160 14.62 -14.92 3.89
CA VAL A 160 14.41 -14.27 5.18
C VAL A 160 15.17 -12.93 5.33
N PRO A 161 16.45 -12.80 4.92
CA PRO A 161 17.19 -11.54 5.02
C PRO A 161 16.61 -10.39 4.20
N TRP A 162 15.69 -10.67 3.27
CA TRP A 162 15.03 -9.63 2.47
C TRP A 162 13.88 -8.96 3.23
N LEU A 163 13.51 -9.44 4.41
CA LEU A 163 12.35 -9.00 5.13
C LEU A 163 12.73 -8.28 6.42
N LYS A 164 11.96 -7.25 6.74
CA LYS A 164 11.92 -6.66 8.08
C LYS A 164 10.46 -6.46 8.51
N PRO A 165 10.16 -6.54 9.82
CA PRO A 165 8.82 -6.22 10.31
C PRO A 165 8.38 -4.81 9.91
N GLU A 166 7.12 -4.63 9.55
CA GLU A 166 6.54 -3.29 9.35
C GLU A 166 6.65 -2.48 10.65
N ARG A 167 6.36 -3.13 11.80
CA ARG A 167 6.40 -2.50 13.12
C ARG A 167 7.82 -2.47 13.67
N LYS A 168 8.35 -1.25 13.89
CA LYS A 168 9.71 -1.01 14.40
C LYS A 168 10.03 -1.63 15.77
N ASN A 169 9.01 -1.98 16.56
CA ASN A 169 9.19 -2.55 17.90
C ASN A 169 9.27 -4.08 17.93
N LYS A 170 9.25 -4.75 16.77
CA LYS A 170 9.41 -6.20 16.67
C LYS A 170 10.69 -6.55 15.91
N THR A 171 11.39 -7.58 16.37
CA THR A 171 12.45 -8.22 15.58
C THR A 171 11.82 -9.18 14.57
N ILE A 172 12.55 -9.49 13.50
CA ILE A 172 12.09 -10.49 12.52
C ILE A 172 11.90 -11.86 13.17
N ASP A 173 12.80 -12.24 14.08
CA ASP A 173 12.78 -13.54 14.77
C ASP A 173 11.55 -13.67 15.67
N SER A 174 11.26 -12.67 16.51
CA SER A 174 10.06 -12.69 17.38
C SER A 174 8.75 -12.73 16.57
N GLN A 175 8.73 -12.11 15.39
CA GLN A 175 7.58 -12.18 14.49
C GLN A 175 7.43 -13.58 13.90
N PHE A 176 8.53 -14.25 13.53
CA PHE A 176 8.53 -15.62 13.03
C PHE A 176 8.17 -16.66 14.08
N GLU A 177 8.72 -16.56 15.29
CA GLU A 177 8.36 -17.42 16.42
C GLU A 177 6.86 -17.35 16.71
N TRP A 178 6.30 -16.13 16.73
CA TRP A 178 4.87 -15.95 16.89
C TRP A 178 4.07 -16.59 15.74
N ILE A 179 4.44 -16.37 14.47
CA ILE A 179 3.79 -16.99 13.31
C ILE A 179 3.85 -18.54 13.40
N GLN A 180 4.98 -19.10 13.81
CA GLN A 180 5.17 -20.55 13.94
C GLN A 180 4.28 -21.18 15.02
N SER A 181 3.91 -20.39 16.04
CA SER A 181 3.05 -20.81 17.15
C SER A 181 1.56 -20.82 16.82
N LEU A 182 1.16 -20.22 15.69
CA LEU A 182 -0.24 -20.12 15.28
C LEU A 182 -0.78 -21.45 14.75
N ASP A 183 -2.07 -21.68 15.02
CA ASP A 183 -2.85 -22.69 14.33
C ASP A 183 -3.14 -22.27 12.88
N MET A 184 -3.12 -23.23 11.96
CA MET A 184 -3.39 -23.02 10.54
C MET A 184 -4.84 -22.60 10.27
N GLU A 185 -5.80 -23.01 11.12
CA GLU A 185 -7.21 -22.64 10.94
C GLU A 185 -7.45 -21.14 11.13
N GLU A 186 -6.75 -20.51 12.07
CA GLU A 186 -6.88 -19.09 12.41
C GLU A 186 -5.79 -18.20 11.80
N PHE A 187 -4.82 -18.82 11.11
CA PHE A 187 -3.62 -18.16 10.61
C PHE A 187 -3.89 -16.86 9.85
N ASP A 188 -4.82 -16.91 8.89
CA ASP A 188 -5.12 -15.77 8.01
C ASP A 188 -5.72 -14.59 8.78
N VAL A 189 -6.51 -14.87 9.82
CA VAL A 189 -7.15 -13.86 10.67
C VAL A 189 -6.15 -13.28 11.66
N MET A 190 -5.36 -14.13 12.31
CA MET A 190 -4.39 -13.73 13.33
C MET A 190 -3.28 -12.87 12.74
N THR A 191 -2.83 -13.19 11.52
CA THR A 191 -1.69 -12.53 10.87
C THR A 191 -2.02 -11.24 10.11
N GLN A 192 -3.26 -10.74 10.21
CA GLN A 192 -3.69 -9.52 9.51
C GLN A 192 -2.83 -8.28 9.80
N GLN A 193 -2.20 -8.22 10.96
CA GLN A 193 -1.36 -7.10 11.40
C GLN A 193 0.15 -7.41 11.35
N THR A 194 0.54 -8.48 10.67
CA THR A 194 1.89 -9.06 10.70
C THR A 194 2.56 -8.92 9.34
N ASN A 195 2.57 -7.71 8.81
CA ASN A 195 3.19 -7.44 7.51
C ASN A 195 4.72 -7.34 7.62
N PHE A 196 5.35 -7.57 6.48
CA PHE A 196 6.77 -7.42 6.25
C PHE A 196 7.00 -6.34 5.20
N GLU A 197 8.07 -5.58 5.38
CA GLU A 197 8.60 -4.71 4.35
C GLU A 197 9.73 -5.45 3.63
N LEU A 198 9.73 -5.42 2.30
CA LEU A 198 10.84 -5.87 1.47
C LEU A 198 11.99 -4.85 1.57
N CYS A 199 13.14 -5.30 2.02
CA CYS A 199 14.34 -4.47 2.15
C CYS A 199 14.88 -4.08 0.77
N HIS A 200 15.02 -2.79 0.50
CA HIS A 200 15.70 -2.32 -0.71
C HIS A 200 17.21 -2.71 -0.67
N PRO A 201 17.85 -3.09 -1.81
CA PRO A 201 17.33 -3.14 -3.18
C PRO A 201 16.77 -4.51 -3.61
N GLN A 202 16.26 -5.32 -2.68
CA GLN A 202 15.81 -6.67 -3.02
C GLN A 202 14.57 -6.65 -3.92
N ILE A 203 14.54 -7.60 -4.85
CA ILE A 203 13.49 -7.76 -5.85
C ILE A 203 13.04 -9.22 -5.82
N ILE A 204 11.74 -9.45 -5.69
CA ILE A 204 11.17 -10.79 -5.88
C ILE A 204 10.93 -10.96 -7.37
N THR A 205 11.73 -11.81 -7.99
CA THR A 205 11.72 -12.01 -9.44
C THR A 205 10.44 -12.70 -9.94
N PRO A 206 10.03 -12.47 -11.20
CA PRO A 206 8.75 -12.96 -11.72
C PRO A 206 8.47 -14.45 -11.55
N GLU A 207 9.49 -15.31 -11.61
CA GLU A 207 9.37 -16.76 -11.41
C GLU A 207 8.88 -17.16 -10.01
N HIS A 208 8.98 -16.26 -9.04
CA HIS A 208 8.50 -16.44 -7.67
C HIS A 208 7.13 -15.81 -7.43
N LEU A 209 6.54 -15.17 -8.44
CA LEU A 209 5.28 -14.44 -8.35
C LEU A 209 4.15 -15.21 -9.04
N THR A 210 2.98 -15.20 -8.41
CA THR A 210 1.74 -15.74 -8.99
C THR A 210 0.61 -14.79 -8.70
N VAL A 211 -0.18 -14.45 -9.72
CA VAL A 211 -1.39 -13.64 -9.54
C VAL A 211 -2.52 -14.54 -9.09
N LEU A 212 -3.23 -14.18 -8.02
CA LEU A 212 -4.42 -14.92 -7.61
C LEU A 212 -5.48 -14.85 -8.72
N SER A 213 -6.14 -15.98 -8.99
CA SER A 213 -7.25 -15.98 -9.94
C SER A 213 -8.41 -15.12 -9.41
N GLU A 214 -9.24 -14.62 -10.33
CA GLU A 214 -10.44 -13.86 -9.96
C GLU A 214 -11.35 -14.65 -9.01
N LYS A 215 -11.47 -15.97 -9.21
CA LYS A 215 -12.23 -16.87 -8.34
C LYS A 215 -11.66 -16.90 -6.93
N GLU A 216 -10.34 -17.05 -6.77
CA GLU A 216 -9.69 -17.05 -5.46
C GLU A 216 -9.85 -15.71 -4.75
N TYR A 217 -9.61 -14.61 -5.48
CA TYR A 217 -9.80 -13.26 -4.96
C TYR A 217 -11.23 -13.04 -4.44
N ASN A 218 -12.22 -13.37 -5.26
CA ASN A 218 -13.64 -13.20 -4.91
C ASN A 218 -14.03 -14.10 -3.72
N ASN A 219 -13.54 -15.33 -3.67
CA ASN A 219 -13.79 -16.23 -2.53
C ASN A 219 -13.25 -15.65 -1.21
N ILE A 220 -12.03 -15.10 -1.21
CA ILE A 220 -11.44 -14.47 -0.01
C ILE A 220 -12.27 -13.22 0.36
N ARG A 221 -12.52 -12.34 -0.62
CA ARG A 221 -13.30 -11.11 -0.41
C ARG A 221 -14.67 -11.42 0.20
N ASP A 222 -15.38 -12.39 -0.35
CA ASP A 222 -16.76 -12.70 0.02
C ASP A 222 -16.84 -13.45 1.35
N LYS A 223 -15.91 -14.37 1.62
CA LYS A 223 -15.78 -15.06 2.92
C LYS A 223 -15.59 -14.08 4.07
N TYR A 224 -14.84 -13.01 3.86
CA TYR A 224 -14.46 -12.06 4.90
C TYR A 224 -15.15 -10.70 4.80
N ARG A 225 -16.25 -10.57 4.04
CA ARG A 225 -17.02 -9.30 3.88
C ARG A 225 -17.21 -8.56 5.19
N GLY A 226 -17.63 -9.24 6.27
CA GLY A 226 -17.86 -8.64 7.59
C GLY A 226 -16.61 -8.09 8.30
N ALA A 227 -15.41 -8.59 7.98
CA ALA A 227 -14.15 -8.11 8.56
C ALA A 227 -13.60 -6.85 7.85
N PHE A 228 -14.08 -6.55 6.63
CA PHE A 228 -13.65 -5.38 5.85
C PHE A 228 -14.45 -4.09 6.13
N PHE A 229 -15.53 -4.17 6.90
CA PHE A 229 -16.42 -3.04 7.26
C PHE A 229 -16.30 -2.59 8.73
N ARG A 230 -15.25 -3.03 9.43
CA ARG A 230 -14.86 -2.51 10.75
C ARG A 230 -13.60 -1.66 10.63
#